data_AF-A0A0B5DCF1-F1
#
_entry.id   AF-A0A0B5DCF1-F1
#
_cell.length_a   1.000
_cell.length_b   1.000
_cell.length_c   1.000
_cell.angle_alpha   90.00
_cell.angle_beta   90.00
_cell.angle_gamma   90.00
#
_symmetry.space_group_name_H-M   'P 1'
#
loop_
_entity.id
_entity.type
_entity.pdbx_description
1 polymer ?
#
loop_
_entity_poly.entity_id
_entity_poly.type
_entity_poly.pdbx_seq_one_letter_code
_entity_poly.pdbx_strand_id
1 'polypeptide(L)'
;MDSTWLNNDHQLIPGKELFRSERRFHLLAYAASHGQLLMRSIGQPGTPGEPETTIDLLFKPAAVVKIRDDYRGLSIRCATAAESEQVKAEYASVSFGRGDRVFVLQSQDEADYVVAMAVGWKEGILSRTRQSFFNDFHPDRPIWPSQPLSGVDAGLNIASAQELIDALSAEGNATIRRERHRWVYVVMTRVIRTDGPDVTGAGVFLTRADAEDAQSVIAAKSVDCWIEELPIAL
;
A
#
# COMPACT_ATOMS: atom_id res chain seq x y z
N MET A 1 8.50 4.71 15.45
CA MET A 1 7.94 4.82 14.08
C MET A 1 7.43 6.23 13.93
N ASP A 2 7.87 6.91 12.88
CA ASP A 2 7.37 8.24 12.53
C ASP A 2 6.16 8.09 11.60
N SER A 3 5.08 8.81 11.89
CA SER A 3 3.81 8.72 11.17
C SER A 3 3.18 10.09 11.11
N THR A 4 2.80 10.52 9.91
CA THR A 4 2.15 11.81 9.67
C THR A 4 0.91 11.62 8.81
N TRP A 5 -0.17 12.31 9.16
CA TRP A 5 -1.41 12.35 8.37
C TRP A 5 -1.92 13.79 8.27
N LEU A 6 -2.04 14.31 7.05
CA LEU A 6 -2.42 15.69 6.77
C LEU A 6 -3.73 15.73 5.99
N ASN A 7 -4.77 16.30 6.59
CA ASN A 7 -6.10 16.42 5.99
C ASN A 7 -6.84 17.72 6.35
N ASN A 8 -6.18 18.66 7.04
CA ASN A 8 -6.80 19.92 7.45
C ASN A 8 -6.16 21.13 6.75
N ASP A 9 -6.95 22.18 6.53
CA ASP A 9 -6.53 23.39 5.80
C ASP A 9 -5.27 24.06 6.38
N HIS A 10 -5.15 24.10 7.71
CA HIS A 10 -3.99 24.72 8.37
C HIS A 10 -2.70 23.91 8.20
N GLN A 11 -2.79 22.62 7.86
CA GLN A 11 -1.65 21.76 7.57
C GLN A 11 -1.27 21.83 6.08
N LEU A 12 -2.27 22.00 5.22
CA LEU A 12 -2.18 21.95 3.76
C LEU A 12 -2.17 23.35 3.14
N ILE A 13 -1.20 24.15 3.57
CA ILE A 13 -1.02 25.53 3.11
C ILE A 13 -0.50 25.52 1.66
N PRO A 14 -1.11 26.26 0.71
CA PRO A 14 -0.66 26.33 -0.67
C PRO A 14 0.83 26.69 -0.80
N GLY A 15 1.55 25.98 -1.66
CA GLY A 15 2.99 26.16 -1.89
C GLY A 15 3.92 25.55 -0.82
N LYS A 16 3.39 25.13 0.33
CA LYS A 16 4.20 24.57 1.43
C LYS A 16 4.71 23.17 1.08
N GLU A 17 6.01 22.93 1.29
CA GLU A 17 6.59 21.58 1.28
C GLU A 17 6.07 20.78 2.49
N LEU A 18 5.57 19.58 2.21
CA LEU A 18 4.94 18.69 3.18
C LEU A 18 5.86 17.51 3.51
N PHE A 19 6.57 17.00 2.51
CA PHE A 19 7.41 15.81 2.63
C PHE A 19 8.61 15.92 1.69
N ARG A 20 9.75 15.37 2.10
CA ARG A 20 10.97 15.22 1.29
C ARG A 20 11.72 13.97 1.69
N SER A 21 12.19 13.22 0.70
CA SER A 21 13.08 12.08 0.90
C SER A 21 13.96 11.87 -0.32
N GLU A 22 15.23 11.53 -0.11
CA GLU A 22 16.17 11.19 -1.19
C GLU A 22 16.03 9.73 -1.66
N ARG A 23 15.15 8.95 -1.02
CA ARG A 23 14.89 7.55 -1.40
C ARG A 23 14.16 7.50 -2.74
N ARG A 24 14.28 6.36 -3.43
CA ARG A 24 13.46 6.10 -4.61
C ARG A 24 12.05 5.70 -4.20
N PHE A 25 11.03 6.13 -4.92
CA PHE A 25 9.63 5.74 -4.68
C PHE A 25 9.00 5.18 -5.94
N HIS A 26 8.18 4.14 -5.78
CA HIS A 26 7.37 3.58 -6.86
C HIS A 26 5.91 3.51 -6.43
N LEU A 27 5.01 3.42 -7.41
CA LEU A 27 3.62 3.05 -7.16
C LEU A 27 3.56 1.60 -6.67
N LEU A 28 3.01 1.39 -5.48
CA LEU A 28 2.79 0.06 -4.93
C LEU A 28 1.36 -0.44 -5.19
N ALA A 29 0.35 0.41 -4.97
CA ALA A 29 -1.04 0.02 -5.16
C ALA A 29 -1.93 1.23 -5.48
N TYR A 30 -2.98 1.00 -6.28
CA TYR A 30 -4.03 1.98 -6.54
C TYR A 30 -5.40 1.32 -6.46
N ALA A 31 -6.16 1.64 -5.41
CA ALA A 31 -7.52 1.16 -5.22
C ALA A 31 -8.51 2.25 -5.65
N ALA A 32 -8.83 2.29 -6.95
CA ALA A 32 -9.73 3.30 -7.54
C ALA A 32 -11.10 3.33 -6.86
N SER A 33 -11.64 2.15 -6.51
CA SER A 33 -12.93 2.00 -5.81
C SER A 33 -13.01 2.75 -4.47
N HIS A 34 -11.86 3.01 -3.84
CA HIS A 34 -11.77 3.68 -2.53
C HIS A 34 -10.93 4.97 -2.60
N GLY A 35 -10.52 5.38 -3.82
CA GLY A 35 -9.66 6.52 -4.07
C GLY A 35 -8.35 6.45 -3.27
N GLN A 36 -7.68 5.29 -3.23
CA GLN A 36 -6.43 5.17 -2.46
C GLN A 36 -5.24 4.97 -3.40
N LEU A 37 -4.22 5.81 -3.26
CA LEU A 37 -2.95 5.69 -3.99
C LEU A 37 -1.82 5.50 -2.98
N LEU A 38 -1.11 4.38 -3.08
CA LEU A 38 -0.02 4.01 -2.19
C LEU A 38 1.29 3.96 -2.95
N MET A 39 2.26 4.74 -2.51
CA MET A 39 3.64 4.72 -3.00
C MET A 39 4.56 4.17 -1.91
N ARG A 40 5.63 3.48 -2.32
CA ARG A 40 6.59 2.87 -1.39
C ARG A 40 8.02 3.23 -1.73
N SER A 41 8.80 3.53 -0.69
CA SER A 41 10.25 3.69 -0.86
C SER A 41 10.92 2.36 -1.17
N ILE A 42 11.85 2.34 -2.13
CA ILE A 42 12.79 1.23 -2.37
C ILE A 42 14.19 1.63 -1.89
N GLY A 43 15.10 0.64 -1.90
CA GLY A 43 16.46 0.76 -1.40
C GLY A 43 17.23 1.94 -1.99
N GLN A 44 18.30 2.33 -1.32
CA GLN A 44 19.13 3.46 -1.77
C GLN A 44 19.73 3.18 -3.17
N PRO A 45 19.83 4.21 -4.03
CA PRO A 45 20.56 4.09 -5.29
C PRO A 45 22.01 3.64 -5.04
N GLY A 46 22.39 2.47 -5.58
CA GLY A 46 23.75 1.95 -5.52
C GLY A 46 24.00 0.80 -4.55
N THR A 47 23.02 0.47 -3.69
CA THR A 47 23.11 -0.68 -2.78
C THR A 47 22.05 -1.71 -3.16
N PRO A 48 22.43 -2.93 -3.57
CA PRO A 48 21.47 -4.01 -3.77
C PRO A 48 20.77 -4.36 -2.45
N GLY A 49 19.45 -4.21 -2.37
CA GLY A 49 18.65 -4.60 -1.20
C GLY A 49 17.47 -3.68 -0.92
N GLU A 50 16.48 -4.18 -0.19
CA GLU A 50 15.43 -3.34 0.41
C GLU A 50 16.04 -2.40 1.47
N PRO A 51 15.50 -1.19 1.65
CA PRO A 51 15.99 -0.28 2.68
C PRO A 51 15.70 -0.87 4.07
N GLU A 52 16.59 -0.63 5.04
CA GLU A 52 16.43 -1.11 6.43
C GLU A 52 15.06 -0.74 7.02
N THR A 53 14.53 0.41 6.61
CA THR A 53 13.15 0.84 6.88
C THR A 53 12.41 1.12 5.56
N THR A 54 11.11 0.85 5.53
CA THR A 54 10.21 1.20 4.44
C THR A 54 9.45 2.48 4.78
N ILE A 55 9.22 3.34 3.79
CA ILE A 55 8.29 4.47 3.85
C ILE A 55 7.11 4.16 2.93
N ASP A 56 5.91 4.05 3.51
CA ASP A 56 4.66 4.07 2.75
C ASP A 56 4.12 5.50 2.72
N LEU A 57 3.70 5.97 1.55
CA LEU A 57 3.03 7.25 1.28
C LEU A 57 1.64 6.98 0.74
N LEU A 58 0.61 7.46 1.41
CA LEU A 58 -0.79 7.24 1.03
C LEU A 58 -1.50 8.56 0.73
N PHE A 59 -2.16 8.63 -0.42
CA PHE A 59 -3.12 9.68 -0.76
C PHE A 59 -4.55 9.14 -0.70
N LYS A 60 -5.46 9.87 -0.06
CA LYS A 60 -6.87 9.45 0.08
C LYS A 60 -7.84 10.61 0.40
N PRO A 61 -9.05 10.62 -0.19
CA PRO A 61 -9.41 10.01 -1.46
C PRO A 61 -8.65 10.70 -2.60
N ALA A 62 -8.12 9.95 -3.55
CA ALA A 62 -7.46 10.44 -4.75
C ALA A 62 -8.45 10.47 -5.92
N ALA A 63 -8.72 11.66 -6.42
CA ALA A 63 -9.67 11.92 -7.51
C ALA A 63 -8.98 11.91 -8.89
N VAL A 64 -7.76 12.43 -8.96
CA VAL A 64 -6.97 12.50 -10.20
C VAL A 64 -5.52 12.15 -9.87
N VAL A 65 -4.88 11.40 -10.76
CA VAL A 65 -3.51 10.93 -10.59
C VAL A 65 -2.77 11.15 -11.91
N LYS A 66 -1.72 11.96 -11.88
CA LYS A 66 -0.72 12.05 -12.94
C LYS A 66 0.63 11.73 -12.30
N ILE A 67 1.07 10.50 -12.44
CA ILE A 67 2.31 10.00 -11.82
C ILE A 67 3.12 9.22 -12.85
N ARG A 68 4.43 9.13 -12.60
CA ARG A 68 5.33 8.16 -13.21
C ARG A 68 5.42 6.90 -12.36
N ASP A 69 6.09 5.89 -12.91
CA ASP A 69 6.35 4.61 -12.27
C ASP A 69 7.48 4.65 -11.23
N ASP A 70 8.48 5.52 -11.41
CA ASP A 70 9.64 5.66 -10.52
C ASP A 70 10.06 7.11 -10.25
N TYR A 71 10.26 7.43 -8.97
CA TYR A 71 10.76 8.72 -8.50
C TYR A 71 12.15 8.53 -7.88
N ARG A 72 13.15 9.30 -8.30
CA ARG A 72 14.51 9.28 -7.74
C ARG A 72 14.70 10.46 -6.82
N GLY A 73 14.42 10.24 -5.54
CA GLY A 73 14.13 11.32 -4.61
C GLY A 73 12.73 11.86 -4.88
N LEU A 74 12.02 12.27 -3.83
CA LEU A 74 10.65 12.76 -3.91
C LEU A 74 10.47 13.90 -2.90
N SER A 75 10.02 15.05 -3.39
CA SER A 75 9.40 16.07 -2.54
C SER A 75 7.94 16.25 -2.90
N ILE A 76 7.12 16.42 -1.87
CA ILE A 76 5.68 16.67 -2.02
C ILE A 76 5.41 18.04 -1.41
N ARG A 77 4.73 18.89 -2.18
CA ARG A 77 4.21 20.16 -1.69
C ARG A 77 2.74 20.30 -2.03
N CYS A 78 2.02 21.08 -1.24
CA CYS A 78 0.72 21.56 -1.70
C CYS A 78 0.96 22.49 -2.91
N ALA A 79 0.19 22.31 -3.98
CA ALA A 79 0.18 23.24 -5.10
C ALA A 79 -0.16 24.65 -4.61
N THR A 80 0.35 25.66 -5.31
CA THR A 80 -0.13 27.03 -5.16
C THR A 80 -1.59 27.12 -5.63
N ALA A 81 -2.29 28.20 -5.28
CA ALA A 81 -3.66 28.41 -5.73
C ALA A 81 -3.76 28.39 -7.26
N ALA A 82 -2.84 29.06 -7.96
CA ALA A 82 -2.82 29.11 -9.43
C ALA A 82 -2.61 27.73 -10.07
N GLU A 83 -1.63 26.96 -9.57
CA GLU A 83 -1.40 25.59 -10.05
C GLU A 83 -2.59 24.67 -9.78
N SER A 84 -3.22 24.81 -8.60
CA SER A 84 -4.42 24.04 -8.25
C SER A 84 -5.57 24.32 -9.21
N GLU A 85 -5.85 25.59 -9.50
CA GLU A 85 -6.91 25.96 -10.44
C GLU A 85 -6.60 25.47 -11.85
N GLN A 86 -5.35 25.60 -12.31
CA GLN A 86 -4.92 25.11 -13.62
C GLN A 86 -5.14 23.59 -13.75
N VAL A 87 -4.63 22.81 -12.78
CA VAL A 87 -4.79 21.35 -12.79
C VAL A 87 -6.25 20.95 -12.74
N LYS A 88 -7.08 21.59 -11.89
CA LYS A 88 -8.51 21.26 -11.81
C LYS A 88 -9.26 21.62 -13.10
N ALA A 89 -8.88 22.69 -13.78
CA ALA A 89 -9.48 23.09 -15.05
C ALA A 89 -9.22 22.07 -16.18
N GLU A 90 -8.10 21.33 -16.14
CA GLU A 90 -7.81 20.24 -17.10
C GLU A 90 -8.82 19.10 -17.02
N TYR A 91 -9.50 18.91 -15.89
CA TYR A 91 -10.43 17.81 -15.63
C TYR A 91 -11.85 18.33 -15.36
N ALA A 92 -12.40 19.11 -16.29
CA ALA A 92 -13.74 19.71 -16.16
C ALA A 92 -14.88 18.71 -15.93
N SER A 93 -14.70 17.43 -16.28
CA SER A 93 -15.67 16.35 -16.01
C SER A 93 -15.62 15.78 -14.59
N VAL A 94 -14.63 16.17 -13.78
CA VAL A 94 -14.45 15.71 -12.40
C VAL A 94 -15.01 16.75 -11.43
N SER A 95 -15.90 16.32 -10.53
CA SER A 95 -16.43 17.19 -9.48
C SER A 95 -15.46 17.22 -8.30
N PHE A 96 -14.69 18.31 -8.17
CA PHE A 96 -13.79 18.51 -7.03
C PHE A 96 -14.54 19.07 -5.81
N GLY A 97 -14.37 18.42 -4.66
CA GLY A 97 -14.88 18.88 -3.37
C GLY A 97 -13.98 19.96 -2.74
N ARG A 98 -14.51 20.65 -1.72
CA ARG A 98 -13.77 21.66 -0.94
C ARG A 98 -12.52 21.09 -0.27
N GLY A 99 -12.49 19.79 0.01
CA GLY A 99 -11.34 19.09 0.59
C GLY A 99 -10.23 18.74 -0.40
N ASP A 100 -10.50 18.76 -1.72
CA ASP A 100 -9.52 18.30 -2.71
C ASP A 100 -8.39 19.31 -2.88
N ARG A 101 -7.17 18.83 -2.69
CA ARG A 101 -5.91 19.56 -2.86
C ARG A 101 -5.12 18.92 -3.98
N VAL A 102 -4.39 19.75 -4.72
CA VAL A 102 -3.40 19.27 -5.68
C VAL A 102 -2.07 19.15 -4.93
N PHE A 103 -1.57 17.93 -4.81
CA PHE A 103 -0.24 17.64 -4.28
C PHE A 103 0.71 17.54 -5.46
N VAL A 104 1.71 18.42 -5.51
CA VAL A 104 2.76 18.39 -6.53
C VAL A 104 3.85 17.44 -6.05
N LEU A 105 4.16 16.45 -6.89
CA LEU A 105 5.21 15.48 -6.67
C LEU A 105 6.40 15.89 -7.54
N GLN A 106 7.46 16.39 -6.92
CA GLN A 106 8.69 16.76 -7.62
C GLN A 106 9.73 15.66 -7.45
N SER A 107 10.35 15.26 -8.55
CA SER A 107 11.54 14.41 -8.54
C SER A 107 12.46 14.87 -9.63
N GLN A 108 13.70 15.19 -9.25
CA GLN A 108 14.66 15.81 -10.16
C GLN A 108 14.04 17.07 -10.81
N ASP A 109 14.17 17.22 -12.13
CA ASP A 109 13.67 18.38 -12.88
C ASP A 109 12.21 18.25 -13.33
N GLU A 110 11.50 17.20 -12.90
CA GLU A 110 10.15 16.92 -13.37
C GLU A 110 9.10 16.93 -12.25
N ALA A 111 7.89 17.34 -12.63
CA ALA A 111 6.76 17.53 -11.73
C ALA A 111 5.53 16.73 -12.20
N ASP A 112 4.99 15.98 -11.26
CA ASP A 112 3.77 15.20 -11.34
C ASP A 112 2.75 15.71 -10.31
N TYR A 113 1.54 15.17 -10.30
CA TYR A 113 0.55 15.56 -9.30
C TYR A 113 -0.46 14.48 -8.93
N VAL A 114 -0.95 14.58 -7.70
CA VAL A 114 -2.10 13.81 -7.21
C VAL A 114 -3.12 14.81 -6.67
N VAL A 115 -4.37 14.72 -7.13
CA VAL A 115 -5.47 15.47 -6.54
C VAL A 115 -6.15 14.59 -5.51
N ALA A 116 -6.03 14.94 -4.23
CA ALA A 116 -6.59 14.17 -3.13
C ALA A 116 -7.01 15.03 -1.94
N MET A 117 -7.82 14.49 -1.03
CA MET A 117 -8.20 15.23 0.18
C MET A 117 -7.16 15.15 1.30
N ALA A 118 -6.37 14.09 1.34
CA ALA A 118 -5.37 13.87 2.37
C ALA A 118 -4.13 13.19 1.80
N VAL A 119 -3.00 13.44 2.47
CA VAL A 119 -1.73 12.73 2.26
C VAL A 119 -1.14 12.38 3.61
N GLY A 120 -0.54 11.20 3.71
CA GLY A 120 0.23 10.83 4.90
C GLY A 120 1.30 9.82 4.58
N TRP A 121 2.23 9.66 5.51
CA TRP A 121 3.32 8.70 5.40
C TRP A 121 3.61 8.04 6.73
N LYS A 122 4.20 6.85 6.64
CA LYS A 122 4.71 6.12 7.79
C LYS A 122 6.01 5.44 7.43
N GLU A 123 7.00 5.59 8.31
CA GLU A 123 8.30 4.95 8.20
C GLU A 123 8.50 3.92 9.31
N GLY A 124 8.97 2.72 8.92
CA GLY A 124 9.32 1.66 9.86
C GLY A 124 9.79 0.40 9.17
N ILE A 125 10.00 -0.66 9.94
CA ILE A 125 10.27 -1.99 9.42
C ILE A 125 8.93 -2.64 9.10
N LEU A 126 8.74 -3.03 7.83
CA LEU A 126 7.55 -3.75 7.38
C LEU A 126 7.85 -5.24 7.46
N SER A 127 7.05 -6.00 8.21
CA SER A 127 7.23 -7.45 8.28
C SER A 127 6.90 -8.10 6.94
N ARG A 128 7.45 -9.30 6.68
CA ARG A 128 7.38 -9.96 5.36
C ARG A 128 5.93 -10.18 4.89
N THR A 129 5.02 -10.45 5.82
CA THR A 129 3.61 -10.72 5.50
C THR A 129 2.74 -9.48 5.47
N ARG A 130 3.23 -8.35 5.98
CA ARG A 130 2.47 -7.11 6.02
C ARG A 130 2.60 -6.38 4.69
N GLN A 131 1.46 -6.19 4.03
CA GLN A 131 1.43 -5.56 2.72
C GLN A 131 1.59 -4.03 2.76
N SER A 132 1.12 -3.36 3.82
CA SER A 132 1.28 -1.91 4.02
C SER A 132 1.17 -1.50 5.49
N PHE A 133 1.74 -0.34 5.83
CA PHE A 133 1.46 0.32 7.10
C PHE A 133 0.00 0.82 7.22
N PHE A 134 -0.69 1.06 6.11
CA PHE A 134 -2.03 1.66 6.05
C PHE A 134 -3.18 0.65 5.90
N ASN A 135 -2.88 -0.63 5.69
CA ASN A 135 -3.85 -1.71 5.68
C ASN A 135 -3.31 -2.85 6.55
N ASP A 136 -3.63 -2.76 7.85
CA ASP A 136 -3.12 -3.67 8.88
C ASP A 136 -4.27 -4.50 9.47
N PHE A 137 -3.92 -5.55 10.20
CA PHE A 137 -4.90 -6.31 10.96
C PHE A 137 -5.56 -5.42 12.03
N HIS A 138 -6.88 -5.45 12.04
CA HIS A 138 -7.73 -4.71 12.95
C HIS A 138 -8.52 -5.71 13.80
N PRO A 139 -8.42 -5.71 15.15
CA PRO A 139 -9.11 -6.69 15.98
C PRO A 139 -10.64 -6.65 15.80
N ASP A 140 -11.20 -5.47 15.54
CA ASP A 140 -12.61 -5.28 15.22
C ASP A 140 -12.98 -5.76 13.81
N ARG A 141 -12.02 -6.06 12.94
CA ARG A 141 -12.22 -6.63 11.60
C ARG A 141 -11.18 -7.72 11.36
N PRO A 142 -11.40 -8.93 11.89
CA PRO A 142 -10.36 -9.96 11.95
C PRO A 142 -10.15 -10.68 10.60
N ILE A 143 -10.19 -9.94 9.49
CA ILE A 143 -9.82 -10.44 8.17
C ILE A 143 -8.37 -10.06 7.96
N TRP A 144 -7.53 -11.03 7.58
CA TRP A 144 -6.14 -10.74 7.25
C TRP A 144 -6.09 -9.87 5.98
N PRO A 145 -5.44 -8.69 6.01
CA PRO A 145 -5.32 -7.85 4.83
C PRO A 145 -4.38 -8.52 3.82
N SER A 146 -4.96 -9.15 2.79
CA SER A 146 -4.23 -9.79 1.69
C SER A 146 -3.73 -8.80 0.62
N GLN A 147 -4.07 -7.51 0.75
CA GLN A 147 -3.73 -6.45 -0.20
C GLN A 147 -3.10 -5.24 0.51
N PRO A 148 -2.27 -4.43 -0.19
CA PRO A 148 -1.67 -3.23 0.41
C PRO A 148 -2.68 -2.15 0.80
N LEU A 149 -3.85 -2.12 0.17
CA LEU A 149 -4.92 -1.15 0.42
C LEU A 149 -6.27 -1.86 0.58
N SER A 150 -7.21 -1.22 1.27
CA SER A 150 -8.60 -1.68 1.30
C SER A 150 -9.28 -1.39 -0.04
N GLY A 151 -10.12 -2.32 -0.50
CA GLY A 151 -10.92 -2.17 -1.71
C GLY A 151 -10.57 -3.15 -2.81
N VAL A 152 -11.02 -2.85 -4.03
CA VAL A 152 -10.58 -3.59 -5.22
C VAL A 152 -9.31 -2.92 -5.72
N ASP A 153 -8.19 -3.64 -5.59
CA ASP A 153 -6.96 -3.32 -6.29
C ASP A 153 -7.19 -3.45 -7.81
N ALA A 154 -6.61 -2.55 -8.60
CA ALA A 154 -6.67 -2.61 -10.06
C ALA A 154 -6.01 -3.88 -10.65
N GLY A 155 -5.39 -4.71 -9.79
CA GLY A 155 -4.72 -5.93 -10.20
C GLY A 155 -3.34 -5.68 -10.79
N LEU A 156 -2.74 -4.52 -10.52
CA LEU A 156 -1.37 -4.19 -10.89
C LEU A 156 -0.38 -4.92 -9.97
N ASN A 157 -0.51 -6.24 -9.85
CA ASN A 157 0.64 -7.06 -9.48
C ASN A 157 1.60 -6.97 -10.67
N ILE A 158 2.56 -6.06 -10.58
CA ILE A 158 3.60 -5.91 -11.59
C ILE A 158 4.39 -7.22 -11.58
N ALA A 159 4.04 -8.14 -12.48
CA ALA A 159 4.89 -9.27 -12.81
C ALA A 159 6.28 -8.69 -13.06
N SER A 160 7.30 -9.27 -12.44
CA SER A 160 8.68 -8.86 -12.71
C SER A 160 8.93 -8.91 -14.21
N ALA A 161 9.83 -8.05 -14.72
CA ALA A 161 10.17 -8.08 -16.14
C ALA A 161 10.56 -9.49 -16.61
N GLN A 162 11.21 -10.27 -15.72
CA GLN A 162 11.54 -11.66 -15.97
C GLN A 162 10.29 -12.56 -16.03
N GLU A 163 9.34 -12.45 -15.12
CA GLU A 163 8.07 -13.21 -15.20
C GLU A 163 7.28 -12.89 -16.48
N LEU A 164 7.31 -11.64 -16.93
CA LEU A 164 6.70 -11.24 -18.20
C LEU A 164 7.46 -11.83 -19.39
N ILE A 165 8.79 -11.73 -19.39
CA ILE A 165 9.65 -12.32 -20.43
C ILE A 165 9.44 -13.83 -20.50
N ASP A 166 9.42 -14.52 -19.35
CA ASP A 166 9.22 -15.96 -19.25
C ASP A 166 7.82 -16.35 -19.75
N ALA A 167 6.79 -15.59 -19.41
CA ALA A 167 5.43 -15.81 -19.90
C ALA A 167 5.30 -15.60 -21.42
N LEU A 168 5.99 -14.60 -21.97
CA LEU A 168 5.99 -14.31 -23.41
C LEU A 168 6.86 -15.28 -24.22
N SER A 169 7.92 -15.83 -23.59
CA SER A 169 8.90 -16.71 -24.24
C SER A 169 8.59 -18.19 -24.06
N ALA A 170 7.59 -18.53 -23.25
CA ALA A 170 7.13 -19.90 -23.08
C ALA A 170 6.43 -20.40 -24.35
N GLU A 171 7.16 -21.16 -25.19
CA GLU A 171 6.56 -21.97 -26.26
C GLU A 171 5.74 -23.09 -25.64
N GLY A 172 4.46 -22.81 -25.42
CA GLY A 172 3.50 -23.74 -24.85
C GLY A 172 3.03 -23.25 -23.50
N ASN A 173 1.73 -22.98 -23.44
CA ASN A 173 0.97 -22.69 -22.23
C ASN A 173 0.88 -23.97 -21.38
N ALA A 174 2.03 -24.49 -20.93
CA ALA A 174 2.07 -25.57 -19.97
C ALA A 174 1.51 -24.98 -18.67
N THR A 175 0.25 -25.27 -18.38
CA THR A 175 -0.34 -25.07 -17.06
C THR A 175 0.52 -25.83 -16.05
N ILE A 176 1.49 -25.16 -15.45
CA ILE A 176 2.28 -25.70 -14.35
C ILE A 176 1.28 -25.87 -13.19
N ARG A 177 0.82 -27.11 -12.98
CA ARG A 177 0.01 -27.46 -11.82
C ARG A 177 0.89 -27.22 -10.59
N ARG A 178 0.54 -26.22 -9.77
CA ARG A 178 1.30 -25.79 -8.58
C ARG A 178 1.15 -26.82 -7.44
N GLU A 179 1.74 -28.01 -7.60
CA GLU A 179 1.75 -29.08 -6.58
C GLU A 179 2.77 -28.83 -5.43
N ARG A 180 3.43 -27.65 -5.40
CA ARG A 180 4.56 -27.37 -4.49
C ARG A 180 4.17 -27.24 -3.01
N HIS A 181 2.88 -27.00 -2.71
CA HIS A 181 2.40 -26.83 -1.34
C HIS A 181 1.39 -27.93 -1.02
N ARG A 182 1.81 -28.92 -0.23
CA ARG A 182 0.93 -30.00 0.27
C ARG A 182 0.09 -29.53 1.46
N TRP A 183 0.53 -28.48 2.12
CA TRP A 183 -0.05 -27.91 3.33
C TRP A 183 -0.14 -26.40 3.18
N VAL A 184 -1.19 -25.82 3.76
CA VAL A 184 -1.28 -24.40 4.07
C VAL A 184 -1.25 -24.22 5.59
N TYR A 185 -0.76 -23.07 6.02
CA TYR A 185 -0.71 -22.66 7.41
C TYR A 185 -1.76 -21.58 7.60
N VAL A 186 -2.82 -21.90 8.34
CA VAL A 186 -3.92 -20.99 8.63
C VAL A 186 -3.69 -20.35 9.98
N VAL A 187 -3.41 -19.05 9.98
CA VAL A 187 -3.36 -18.25 11.21
C VAL A 187 -4.79 -17.93 11.61
N MET A 188 -5.23 -18.52 12.71
CA MET A 188 -6.54 -18.29 13.31
C MET A 188 -6.42 -17.23 14.40
N THR A 189 -7.43 -16.37 14.50
CA THR A 189 -7.51 -15.36 15.57
C THR A 189 -8.91 -15.31 16.14
N ARG A 190 -9.01 -15.17 17.46
CA ARG A 190 -10.27 -14.89 18.15
C ARG A 190 -10.16 -13.56 18.87
N VAL A 191 -11.11 -12.68 18.58
CA VAL A 191 -11.21 -11.37 19.24
C VAL A 191 -12.51 -11.35 20.05
N ILE A 192 -12.36 -11.19 21.37
CA ILE A 192 -13.48 -10.97 22.28
C ILE A 192 -13.88 -9.50 22.17
N ARG A 193 -15.11 -9.24 21.72
CA ARG A 193 -15.67 -7.89 21.67
C ARG A 193 -16.41 -7.59 22.96
N THR A 194 -16.24 -6.40 23.51
CA THR A 194 -16.90 -5.99 24.77
C THR A 194 -18.42 -5.92 24.65
N ASP A 195 -18.93 -5.58 23.46
CA ASP A 195 -20.37 -5.32 23.19
C ASP A 195 -20.93 -6.12 21.99
N GLY A 196 -20.50 -7.36 21.79
CA GLY A 196 -20.99 -8.17 20.67
C GLY A 196 -20.50 -9.63 20.69
N PRO A 197 -20.89 -10.45 19.71
CA PRO A 197 -20.38 -11.81 19.60
C PRO A 197 -18.88 -11.82 19.33
N ASP A 198 -18.19 -12.83 19.85
CA ASP A 198 -16.80 -13.11 19.50
C ASP A 198 -16.65 -13.22 17.99
N VAL A 199 -15.61 -12.59 17.44
CA VAL A 199 -15.34 -12.62 16.01
C VAL A 199 -14.08 -13.42 15.78
N THR A 200 -14.16 -14.40 14.88
CA THR A 200 -13.02 -15.20 14.45
C THR A 200 -12.49 -14.69 13.11
N GLY A 201 -11.18 -14.78 12.96
CA GLY A 201 -10.45 -14.41 11.76
C GLY A 201 -9.54 -15.52 11.29
N ALA A 202 -9.25 -15.53 9.99
CA ALA A 202 -8.31 -16.48 9.38
C ALA A 202 -7.45 -15.78 8.32
N GLY A 203 -6.15 -16.07 8.32
CA GLY A 203 -5.22 -15.76 7.24
C GLY A 203 -4.55 -17.05 6.75
N VAL A 204 -4.51 -17.29 5.43
CA VAL A 204 -3.96 -18.52 4.86
C VAL A 204 -2.59 -18.24 4.23
N PHE A 205 -1.57 -18.98 4.63
CA PHE A 205 -0.19 -18.81 4.18
C PHE A 205 0.35 -20.13 3.60
N LEU A 206 1.25 -20.02 2.63
CA LEU A 206 1.85 -21.17 1.95
C LEU A 206 3.09 -21.72 2.67
N THR A 207 3.66 -20.96 3.61
CA THR A 207 4.83 -21.36 4.40
C THR A 207 4.60 -21.11 5.88
N ARG A 208 5.22 -21.94 6.73
CA ARG A 208 5.14 -21.79 8.18
C ARG A 208 5.77 -20.50 8.68
N ALA A 209 6.90 -20.11 8.07
CA ALA A 209 7.60 -18.87 8.43
C ALA A 209 6.73 -17.63 8.18
N ASP A 210 5.96 -17.60 7.08
CA ASP A 210 5.02 -16.50 6.83
C ASP A 210 3.86 -16.51 7.83
N ALA A 211 3.34 -17.70 8.17
CA ALA A 211 2.30 -17.81 9.21
C ALA A 211 2.81 -17.36 10.59
N GLU A 212 4.05 -17.68 10.97
CA GLU A 212 4.67 -17.25 12.22
C GLU A 212 4.93 -15.74 12.26
N ASP A 213 5.39 -15.14 11.15
CA ASP A 213 5.52 -13.69 11.00
C ASP A 213 4.16 -13.00 11.17
N ALA A 214 3.12 -13.48 10.48
CA ALA A 214 1.76 -12.95 10.60
C ALA A 214 1.19 -13.12 12.03
N GLN A 215 1.39 -14.29 12.65
CA GLN A 215 0.97 -14.56 14.02
C GLN A 215 1.63 -13.58 15.00
N SER A 216 2.92 -13.27 14.84
CA SER A 216 3.63 -12.32 15.71
C SER A 216 3.02 -10.91 15.70
N VAL A 217 2.55 -10.47 14.52
CA VAL A 217 1.88 -9.17 14.35
C VAL A 217 0.50 -9.16 15.00
N ILE A 218 -0.24 -10.28 14.93
CA ILE A 218 -1.60 -10.42 15.45
C ILE A 218 -1.61 -10.63 16.96
N ALA A 219 -0.73 -11.50 17.48
CA ALA A 219 -0.67 -11.88 18.89
C ALA A 219 -0.46 -10.66 19.81
N ALA A 220 0.21 -9.61 19.31
CA ALA A 220 0.34 -8.33 20.02
C ALA A 220 -0.98 -7.56 20.19
N LYS A 221 -2.03 -7.94 19.46
CA LYS A 221 -3.30 -7.19 19.33
C LYS A 221 -4.56 -8.06 19.50
N SER A 222 -4.43 -9.37 19.72
CA SER A 222 -5.55 -10.32 19.85
C SER A 222 -5.50 -11.09 21.17
N VAL A 223 -6.66 -11.54 21.66
CA VAL A 223 -6.76 -12.33 22.90
C VAL A 223 -6.27 -13.76 22.69
N ASP A 224 -6.49 -14.33 21.50
CA ASP A 224 -6.05 -15.68 21.15
C ASP A 224 -5.65 -15.73 19.66
N CYS A 225 -4.50 -16.36 19.38
CA CYS A 225 -3.96 -16.48 18.03
C CYS A 225 -3.05 -17.71 17.90
N TRP A 226 -3.39 -18.63 17.00
CA TRP A 226 -2.66 -19.87 16.76
C TRP A 226 -2.56 -20.19 15.27
N ILE A 227 -1.68 -21.13 14.92
CA ILE A 227 -1.48 -21.61 13.55
C ILE A 227 -2.03 -23.03 13.45
N GLU A 228 -2.94 -23.26 12.50
CA GLU A 228 -3.37 -24.59 12.10
C GLU A 228 -2.68 -24.98 10.79
N GLU A 229 -2.11 -26.18 10.74
CA GLU A 229 -1.56 -26.75 9.51
C GLU A 229 -2.65 -27.60 8.83
N LEU A 230 -3.14 -27.16 7.67
CA LEU A 230 -4.21 -27.83 6.94
C LEU A 230 -3.70 -28.40 5.61
N PRO A 231 -4.05 -29.64 5.25
CA PRO A 231 -3.67 -30.19 3.96
C PRO A 231 -4.48 -29.49 2.86
N ILE A 232 -3.82 -29.15 1.75
CA ILE A 232 -4.55 -28.75 0.54
C ILE A 232 -5.12 -30.04 -0.06
N ALA A 233 -6.44 -30.24 0.05
CA ALA A 233 -7.09 -31.33 -0.64
C ALA A 233 -6.91 -31.13 -2.16
N LEU A 234 -6.19 -32.05 -2.80
CA LEU A 234 -6.01 -32.10 -4.26
C LEU A 234 -7.17 -32.83 -4.93
#